data_AF-A0A3C0I2N8-F1
#
_entry.id   AF-A0A3C0I2N8-F1
#
_cell.length_a   1.000
_cell.length_b   1.000
_cell.length_c   1.000
_cell.angle_alpha   90.00
_cell.angle_beta   90.00
_cell.angle_gamma   90.00
#
_symmetry.space_group_name_H-M   'P 1'
#
loop_
_entity.id
_entity.type
_entity.pdbx_description
1 polymer ?
#
loop_
_entity_poly.entity_id
_entity_poly.type
_entity_poly.pdbx_seq_one_letter_code
_entity_poly.pdbx_strand_id
1 'polypeptide(L)'
;MKHILFLVIGIFLLLVAFFYEPLYALFPGLFEPIYQVIKDIGADIFYITGAFALIIGVFSWLPTWTSLLLFIVLGVAGGYYLMDKNVSLKIDTQKIL
;
A
#
# COMPACT_ATOMS: atom_id res chain seq x y z
N MET A 1 -0.65 -5.63 20.22
CA MET A 1 0.73 -5.16 19.92
C MET A 1 1.10 -5.29 18.46
N LYS A 2 1.02 -6.48 17.84
CA LYS A 2 1.38 -6.66 16.41
C LYS A 2 0.57 -5.76 15.44
N HIS A 3 -0.74 -5.64 15.63
CA HIS A 3 -1.59 -4.74 14.82
C HIS A 3 -1.18 -3.27 14.91
N ILE A 4 -0.82 -2.78 16.10
CA ILE A 4 -0.37 -1.39 16.30
C ILE A 4 0.93 -1.14 15.53
N LEU A 5 1.86 -2.10 15.57
CA LEU A 5 3.11 -1.99 14.82
C LEU A 5 2.86 -1.86 13.31
N PHE A 6 1.99 -2.71 12.74
CA PHE A 6 1.65 -2.64 11.33
C PHE A 6 0.94 -1.33 10.95
N LEU A 7 0.06 -0.82 11.81
CA LEU A 7 -0.58 0.49 11.61
C LEU A 7 0.45 1.63 11.63
N VAL A 8 1.36 1.65 12.62
CA VAL A 8 2.38 2.69 12.74
C VAL A 8 3.34 2.65 11.55
N ILE A 9 3.81 1.46 11.16
CA ILE A 9 4.68 1.28 9.99
C ILE A 9 3.96 1.72 8.71
N GLY A 10 2.70 1.32 8.53
CA GLY A 10 1.90 1.69 7.37
C GLY A 10 1.71 3.20 7.26
N ILE A 11 1.31 3.87 8.35
CA ILE A 11 1.17 5.34 8.40
C ILE A 11 2.51 6.00 8.11
N PHE A 12 3.59 5.53 8.73
CA PHE A 12 4.92 6.09 8.53
C PHE A 12 5.38 6.00 7.06
N LEU A 13 5.21 4.84 6.43
CA LEU A 13 5.55 4.65 5.01
C LEU A 13 4.74 5.58 4.09
N LEU A 14 3.44 5.74 4.37
CA LEU A 14 2.59 6.65 3.60
C LEU A 14 2.97 8.12 3.80
N LEU A 15 3.29 8.53 5.03
CA LEU A 15 3.75 9.88 5.31
C LEU A 15 5.08 10.16 4.62
N VAL A 16 6.02 9.21 4.65
CA VAL A 16 7.29 9.34 3.95
C VAL A 16 7.06 9.43 2.43
N ALA A 17 6.21 8.58 1.86
CA ALA A 17 5.86 8.62 0.44
C ALA A 17 5.17 9.93 0.01
N PHE A 18 4.43 10.56 0.92
CA PHE A 18 3.72 11.81 0.65
C PHE A 18 4.61 13.05 0.84
N PHE A 19 5.48 13.03 1.84
CA PHE A 19 6.26 14.21 2.24
C PHE A 19 7.73 14.16 1.83
N TYR A 20 8.20 13.15 1.08
CA TYR A 20 9.63 13.06 0.73
C TYR A 20 10.18 14.28 -0.02
N GLU A 21 9.45 14.85 -0.99
CA GLU A 21 9.91 16.05 -1.71
C GLU A 21 9.86 17.31 -0.83
N PRO A 22 8.76 17.62 -0.11
CA PRO A 22 8.74 18.74 0.84
C PRO A 22 9.83 18.65 1.91
N LEU A 23 10.06 17.46 2.46
CA LEU A 23 11.06 17.24 3.51
C LEU A 23 12.48 17.41 2.97
N TYR A 24 12.75 16.92 1.77
CA TYR A 24 14.02 17.16 1.09
C TYR A 24 14.25 18.65 0.78
N ALA A 25 13.22 19.36 0.33
CA ALA A 25 13.32 20.79 0.05
C ALA A 25 13.63 21.64 1.29
N LEU A 26 13.08 21.26 2.46
CA LEU A 26 13.28 21.97 3.72
C LEU A 26 14.61 21.61 4.41
N PHE A 27 15.02 20.34 4.33
CA PHE A 27 16.21 19.83 5.03
C PHE A 27 17.02 18.87 4.13
N PRO A 28 17.65 19.37 3.06
CA PRO A 28 18.26 18.53 2.04
C PRO A 28 19.31 17.59 2.59
N GLY A 29 20.22 18.06 3.47
CA GLY A 29 21.30 17.23 4.01
C GLY A 29 20.85 16.06 4.90
N LEU A 30 19.68 16.15 5.55
CA LEU A 30 19.15 15.07 6.40
C LEU A 30 18.30 14.06 5.61
N PHE A 31 17.61 14.53 4.56
CA PHE A 31 16.64 13.74 3.81
C PHE A 31 17.15 13.26 2.45
N GLU A 32 18.34 13.67 2.01
CA GLU A 32 18.99 13.17 0.79
C GLU A 32 19.01 11.65 0.65
N PRO A 33 19.39 10.84 1.67
CA PRO A 33 19.36 9.39 1.52
C PRO A 33 17.93 8.84 1.36
N ILE A 34 16.95 9.43 2.03
CA ILE A 34 15.54 9.00 1.93
C ILE A 34 14.99 9.35 0.55
N TYR A 35 15.30 10.56 0.07
CA TYR A 35 14.90 11.04 -1.24
C TYR A 35 15.49 10.18 -2.37
N GLN A 36 16.78 9.83 -2.30
CA GLN A 36 17.41 8.94 -3.28
C GLN A 36 16.77 7.56 -3.27
N VAL A 37 16.56 6.95 -2.11
CA VAL A 37 15.91 5.63 -1.98
C VAL A 37 14.51 5.63 -2.61
N ILE A 38 13.71 6.67 -2.35
CA ILE A 38 12.35 6.78 -2.91
C ILE A 38 12.40 7.04 -4.42
N LYS A 39 13.38 7.80 -4.90
CA LYS A 39 13.55 8.06 -6.33
C LYS A 39 13.99 6.82 -7.10
N ASP A 40 14.83 5.97 -6.50
CA ASP A 40 15.33 4.74 -7.12
C ASP A 40 14.29 3.61 -7.12
N ILE A 41 13.57 3.46 -6.01
CA ILE A 41 12.56 2.39 -5.83
C ILE A 41 11.20 2.81 -6.41
N GLY A 42 10.89 4.11 -6.37
CA GLY A 42 9.61 4.68 -6.74
C GLY A 42 8.69 4.87 -5.53
N ALA A 43 8.08 6.07 -5.43
CA ALA A 43 7.12 6.41 -4.39
C ALA A 43 5.90 5.46 -4.37
N ASP A 44 5.50 4.95 -5.54
CA ASP A 44 4.40 3.99 -5.68
C ASP A 44 4.59 2.74 -4.82
N ILE A 45 5.83 2.23 -4.71
CA ILE A 45 6.13 1.04 -3.90
C ILE A 45 5.91 1.32 -2.41
N PHE A 46 6.26 2.52 -1.95
CA PHE A 46 6.01 2.94 -0.57
C PHE A 46 4.50 3.12 -0.31
N TYR A 47 3.75 3.67 -1.27
CA TYR A 47 2.29 3.76 -1.18
C TYR A 47 1.63 2.39 -1.10
N ILE A 48 2.02 1.48 -1.99
CA ILE A 48 1.48 0.12 -2.03
C ILE A 48 1.82 -0.63 -0.74
N THR A 49 3.10 -0.62 -0.34
CA THR A 49 3.57 -1.33 0.86
C THR A 49 2.95 -0.74 2.14
N GLY A 50 2.85 0.59 2.23
CA GLY A 50 2.19 1.29 3.33
C GLY A 50 0.71 0.92 3.42
N ALA A 51 -0.01 0.92 2.30
CA ALA A 51 -1.41 0.52 2.23
C ALA A 51 -1.61 -0.95 2.66
N PHE A 52 -0.77 -1.87 2.18
CA PHE A 52 -0.82 -3.27 2.60
C PHE A 52 -0.56 -3.44 4.10
N ALA A 53 0.43 -2.73 4.65
CA ALA A 53 0.71 -2.75 6.09
C ALA A 53 -0.49 -2.26 6.90
N LEU A 54 -1.19 -1.21 6.45
CA LEU A 54 -2.44 -0.76 7.08
C LEU A 54 -3.54 -1.81 7.02
N ILE A 55 -3.75 -2.42 5.85
CA ILE A 55 -4.74 -3.49 5.68
C ILE A 55 -4.44 -4.63 6.65
N ILE A 56 -3.21 -5.13 6.70
CA ILE A 56 -2.79 -6.17 7.64
C ILE A 56 -2.99 -5.73 9.10
N GLY A 57 -2.67 -4.47 9.43
CA GLY A 57 -2.90 -3.90 10.76
C GLY A 57 -4.36 -3.93 11.17
N VAL A 58 -5.26 -3.51 10.28
CA VAL A 58 -6.73 -3.54 10.50
C VAL A 58 -7.24 -4.97 10.64
N PHE A 59 -6.87 -5.86 9.71
CA PHE A 59 -7.29 -7.26 9.73
C PHE A 59 -6.78 -8.03 10.95
N SER A 60 -5.59 -7.71 11.45
CA SER A 60 -5.01 -8.34 12.64
C SER A 60 -5.58 -7.82 13.97
N TRP A 61 -6.41 -6.76 13.94
CA TRP A 61 -7.14 -6.26 15.10
C TRP A 61 -8.62 -6.68 15.11
N LEU A 62 -9.21 -6.90 13.93
CA LEU A 62 -10.63 -7.25 13.81
C LEU A 62 -10.92 -8.71 14.23
N PRO A 63 -12.09 -8.97 14.86
CA PRO A 63 -12.62 -10.32 15.00
C PRO A 63 -12.80 -11.02 13.65
N THR A 64 -12.66 -12.35 13.62
CA THR A 64 -12.67 -13.18 12.40
C THR A 64 -13.89 -12.94 11.50
N TRP A 65 -15.08 -12.80 12.09
CA TRP A 65 -16.31 -12.60 11.32
C TRP A 65 -16.36 -11.23 10.63
N THR A 66 -15.90 -10.19 11.33
CA THR A 66 -15.77 -8.83 10.76
C THR A 66 -14.68 -8.74 9.71
N SER A 67 -13.55 -9.43 9.87
CA SER A 67 -12.49 -9.44 8.86
C SER A 67 -12.93 -10.18 7.59
N LEU A 68 -13.69 -11.27 7.74
CA LEU A 68 -14.25 -12.01 6.60
C LEU A 68 -15.27 -11.17 5.83
N LEU A 69 -16.13 -10.41 6.53
CA LEU A 69 -17.04 -9.46 5.90
C LEU A 69 -16.28 -8.35 5.17
N LEU A 70 -15.27 -7.76 5.81
CA LEU A 70 -14.44 -6.71 5.22
C LEU A 70 -13.71 -7.21 3.97
N PHE A 71 -13.22 -8.46 3.98
CA PHE A 71 -12.58 -9.09 2.84
C PHE A 71 -13.54 -9.22 1.64
N ILE A 72 -14.78 -9.67 1.88
CA ILE A 72 -15.80 -9.77 0.84
C ILE A 72 -16.13 -8.39 0.26
N VAL A 73 -16.33 -7.39 1.13
CA VAL A 73 -16.62 -6.02 0.70
C VAL A 73 -15.47 -5.44 -0.14
N LEU A 74 -14.22 -5.62 0.29
CA LEU A 74 -13.05 -5.18 -0.47
C LEU A 74 -12.91 -5.92 -1.80
N GLY A 75 -13.16 -7.23 -1.83
CA GLY A 75 -13.14 -8.02 -3.05
C GLY A 75 -14.20 -7.58 -4.06
N VAL A 76 -15.42 -7.33 -3.60
CA VAL A 76 -16.52 -6.83 -4.44
C VAL A 76 -16.20 -5.41 -4.93
N ALA A 77 -15.81 -4.49 -4.05
CA ALA A 77 -15.47 -3.12 -4.41
C ALA A 77 -14.29 -3.05 -5.39
N GLY A 78 -13.24 -3.86 -5.15
CA GLY A 78 -12.10 -4.00 -6.05
C GLY A 78 -12.51 -4.55 -7.42
N GLY A 79 -13.36 -5.58 -7.45
CA GLY A 79 -13.91 -6.14 -8.69
C GLY A 79 -14.72 -5.12 -9.50
N TYR A 80 -15.60 -4.37 -8.85
CA TYR A 80 -16.34 -3.27 -9.49
C TYR A 80 -15.43 -2.18 -10.03
N TYR A 81 -14.41 -1.78 -9.27
CA TYR A 81 -13.45 -0.77 -9.71
C TYR A 81 -12.67 -1.20 -10.96
N LEU A 82 -12.22 -2.46 -11.03
CA LEU A 82 -11.50 -2.99 -12.18
C LEU A 82 -12.40 -3.08 -13.43
N MET A 83 -13.66 -3.45 -13.24
CA MET A 83 -14.66 -3.50 -14.32
C MET A 83 -14.95 -2.10 -14.86
N ASP A 84 -15.11 -1.10 -13.98
CA ASP A 84 -15.33 0.30 -14.36
C ASP A 84 -14.13 0.93 -15.09
N LYS A 85 -12.91 0.59 -14.65
CA LYS A 85 -11.66 1.07 -15.28
C LYS A 85 -11.29 0.34 -16.58
N ASN A 86 -12.13 -0.56 -17.08
CA ASN A 86 -11.86 -1.35 -18.29
C ASN A 86 -10.51 -2.09 -18.23
N VAL A 87 -10.06 -2.42 -17.02
CA VAL A 87 -8.86 -3.22 -16.81
C VAL A 87 -9.22 -4.65 -17.17
N SER A 88 -9.09 -4.96 -18.46
CA SER A 88 -9.06 -6.33 -18.95
C SER A 88 -7.87 -7.01 -18.28
N LEU A 89 -8.14 -7.78 -17.22
CA LEU A 89 -7.22 -8.81 -16.75
C LEU A 89 -7.11 -9.82 -17.90
N LYS A 90 -6.26 -9.51 -18.88
CA LYS A 90 -5.79 -10.50 -19.85
C LYS A 90 -5.04 -11.53 -19.02
N ILE A 91 -5.74 -12.58 -18.63
CA ILE A 91 -5.13 -13.85 -18.26
C ILE A 91 -4.51 -14.33 -19.57
N ASP A 92 -3.27 -13.92 -19.81
CA ASP A 92 -2.51 -14.46 -20.92
C ASP A 92 -2.30 -15.93 -20.54
N THR A 93 -3.13 -16.79 -21.13
CA THR A 93 -3.06 -18.23 -20.96
C THR A 93 -1.73 -18.65 -21.57
N GLN A 94 -0.65 -18.55 -20.79
CA GLN A 94 0.62 -19.14 -21.11
C GLN A 94 0.34 -20.61 -21.36
N LYS A 95 0.28 -20.99 -22.64
CA LYS A 95 0.34 -22.38 -23.06
C LYS A 95 1.67 -22.90 -22.54
N ILE A 96 1.61 -23.64 -21.43
CA ILE A 96 2.65 -24.55 -21.04
C ILE A 96 2.72 -25.58 -22.18
N LEU A 97 3.81 -25.52 -22.93
CA LEU A 97 4.16 -26.45 -24.02
C LEU A 97 4.38 -27.86 -23.47
#